data_AF-A0A7F8QCH5-F1
#
_entry.id   AF-A0A7F8QCH5-F1
#
_cell.length_a   1.000
_cell.length_b   1.000
_cell.length_c   1.000
_cell.angle_alpha   90.00
_cell.angle_beta   90.00
_cell.angle_gamma   90.00
#
_symmetry.space_group_name_H-M   'P 1'
#
loop_
_entity.id
_entity.type
_entity.pdbx_description
1 polymer ?
#
loop_
_entity_poly.entity_id
_entity_poly.type
_entity_poly.pdbx_seq_one_letter_code
_entity_poly.pdbx_strand_id
1 'polypeptide(L)'
;MCMICFTEALSAAPAIQLDCSHVFHLQCCRRVLENRWLGPRITFGFISCPICKNKINHIVLKDLLDPIKELYEDVRRKALMRLEYEGLHKSEAITTPGVRFYNDPAGYAMNRYAYYVCYKCRKVCCKLY
;
A
#
# COMPACT_ATOMS: atom_id res chain seq x y z
N MET A 1 -8.56 -3.77 23.11
CA MET A 1 -8.67 -2.38 22.60
C MET A 1 -8.38 -2.41 21.10
N CYS A 2 -9.08 -1.62 20.27
CA CYS A 2 -8.77 -1.60 18.83
C CYS A 2 -7.60 -0.66 18.54
N MET A 3 -6.53 -1.17 17.91
CA MET A 3 -5.33 -0.38 17.56
C MET A 3 -5.50 0.51 16.31
N ILE A 4 -6.74 0.86 15.97
CA ILE A 4 -7.07 1.84 14.92
C ILE A 4 -7.75 3.06 15.53
N CYS A 5 -8.79 2.85 16.34
CA CYS A 5 -9.50 3.96 16.99
C CYS A 5 -8.89 4.37 18.34
N PHE A 6 -8.15 3.49 19.01
CA PHE A 6 -7.51 3.73 20.33
C PHE A 6 -8.44 4.25 21.44
N THR A 7 -9.75 4.13 21.25
CA THR A 7 -10.77 4.73 22.13
C THR A 7 -11.70 3.67 22.69
N GLU A 8 -12.09 2.69 21.87
CA GLU A 8 -13.08 1.67 22.24
C GLU A 8 -12.47 0.27 22.37
N ALA A 9 -13.08 -0.54 23.25
CA ALA A 9 -12.79 -1.96 23.38
C ALA A 9 -13.29 -2.73 22.13
N LEU A 10 -12.65 -3.85 21.80
CA LEU A 10 -13.05 -4.69 20.66
C LEU A 10 -14.46 -5.27 20.83
N SER A 11 -14.92 -5.44 22.07
CA SER A 11 -16.26 -5.92 22.40
C SER A 11 -17.37 -4.88 22.25
N ALA A 12 -17.04 -3.59 22.11
CA ALA A 12 -18.02 -2.50 22.05
C ALA A 12 -18.69 -2.35 20.68
N ALA A 13 -18.13 -2.95 19.63
CA ALA A 13 -18.63 -2.85 18.27
C ALA A 13 -18.25 -4.10 17.44
N PRO A 14 -18.87 -4.34 16.28
CA PRO A 14 -18.53 -5.47 15.41
C PRO A 14 -17.05 -5.49 15.05
N ALA A 15 -16.37 -6.59 15.39
CA ALA A 15 -14.96 -6.81 15.12
C ALA A 15 -14.75 -7.98 14.16
N ILE A 16 -13.70 -7.87 13.34
CA ILE A 16 -13.29 -8.88 12.38
C ILE A 16 -11.86 -9.33 12.68
N GLN A 17 -11.59 -10.60 12.45
CA GLN A 17 -10.25 -11.16 12.49
C GLN A 17 -9.68 -11.14 11.07
N LEU A 18 -8.55 -10.46 10.87
CA LEU A 18 -7.86 -10.43 9.58
C LEU A 18 -7.10 -11.75 9.34
N ASP A 19 -6.71 -12.01 8.09
CA ASP A 19 -5.87 -13.16 7.73
C ASP A 19 -4.55 -13.20 8.51
N CYS A 20 -4.04 -12.03 8.93
CA CYS A 20 -2.83 -11.92 9.76
C CYS A 20 -3.08 -12.21 11.24
N SER A 21 -4.21 -12.84 11.61
CA SER A 21 -4.69 -13.18 12.96
C SER A 21 -5.09 -12.01 13.89
N HIS A 22 -4.85 -10.77 13.47
CA HIS A 22 -5.14 -9.58 14.29
C HIS A 22 -6.61 -9.15 14.18
N VAL A 23 -7.18 -8.71 15.29
CA VAL A 23 -8.60 -8.34 15.40
C VAL A 23 -8.76 -6.82 15.49
N PHE A 24 -9.67 -6.28 14.68
CA PHE A 24 -10.00 -4.85 14.64
C PHE A 24 -11.50 -4.64 14.45
N HIS A 25 -12.03 -3.47 14.80
CA HIS A 25 -13.41 -3.13 14.45
C HIS A 25 -13.58 -3.08 12.93
N LEU A 26 -14.68 -3.65 12.43
CA LEU A 26 -15.00 -3.66 11.01
C LEU A 26 -15.02 -2.23 10.43
N GLN A 27 -15.72 -1.32 11.11
CA GLN A 27 -15.84 0.07 10.68
C GLN A 27 -14.51 0.82 10.68
N CYS A 28 -13.63 0.50 11.63
CA CYS A 28 -12.28 1.09 11.67
C CYS A 28 -11.46 0.65 10.45
N CYS A 29 -11.50 -0.63 10.08
CA CYS A 29 -10.83 -1.13 8.89
C CYS A 29 -11.38 -0.49 7.61
N ARG A 30 -12.72 -0.42 7.45
CA ARG A 30 -13.35 0.21 6.28
C ARG A 30 -12.91 1.66 6.13
N ARG A 31 -12.98 2.45 7.21
CA ARG A 31 -12.58 3.86 7.20
C ARG A 31 -11.12 4.06 6.80
N VAL A 32 -10.21 3.21 7.27
CA VAL A 32 -8.79 3.28 6.88
C VAL A 32 -8.60 3.02 5.38
N LEU A 33 -9.30 2.04 4.82
CA LEU A 33 -9.23 1.72 3.40
C LEU A 33 -9.89 2.81 2.53
N GLU A 34 -11.00 3.38 2.98
CA GLU A 34 -11.73 4.47 2.30
C GLU A 34 -10.91 5.78 2.26
N ASN A 35 -10.25 6.12 3.37
CA ASN A 35 -9.40 7.32 3.47
C ASN A 35 -8.10 7.20 2.67
N ARG A 36 -7.68 5.97 2.33
CA ARG A 36 -6.47 5.67 1.57
C ARG A 36 -5.19 6.21 2.23
N TRP A 37 -4.42 7.04 1.53
CA TRP A 37 -3.13 7.54 1.96
C TRP A 37 -3.17 9.02 2.35
N LEU A 38 -2.24 9.39 3.22
CA LEU A 38 -2.05 10.77 3.66
C LEU A 38 -1.17 11.52 2.65
N GLY A 39 -1.64 12.69 2.21
CA GLY A 39 -0.93 13.58 1.31
C GLY A 39 -1.10 13.26 -0.18
N PRO A 40 -0.44 14.04 -1.07
CA PRO A 40 -0.65 13.93 -2.51
C PRO A 40 0.06 12.72 -3.15
N ARG A 41 1.19 12.27 -2.56
CA ARG A 41 1.96 11.12 -3.05
C ARG A 41 1.21 9.83 -2.73
N ILE A 42 1.01 8.99 -3.73
CA ILE A 42 0.43 7.66 -3.55
C ILE A 42 1.38 6.82 -2.70
N THR A 43 0.88 6.35 -1.57
CA THR A 43 1.58 5.40 -0.70
C THR A 43 0.63 4.28 -0.29
N PHE A 44 1.16 3.09 -0.05
CA PHE A 44 0.35 1.91 0.30
C PHE A 44 0.59 1.46 1.75
N GLY A 45 1.05 2.37 2.62
CA GLY A 45 1.26 2.04 4.03
C GLY A 45 -0.04 1.82 4.81
N PHE A 46 -1.15 2.39 4.36
CA PHE A 46 -2.46 2.32 5.02
C PHE A 46 -3.11 0.93 4.94
N ILE A 47 -2.71 0.10 3.96
CA ILE A 47 -3.17 -1.29 3.85
C ILE A 47 -2.36 -2.27 4.72
N SER A 48 -1.39 -1.79 5.50
CA SER A 48 -0.62 -2.63 6.42
C SER A 48 -1.28 -2.68 7.80
N CYS A 49 -1.33 -3.87 8.39
CA CYS A 49 -1.81 -4.09 9.74
C CYS A 49 -1.00 -3.23 10.73
N PRO A 50 -1.65 -2.45 11.62
CA PRO A 50 -0.95 -1.62 12.60
C PRO A 50 0.06 -2.39 13.46
N ILE A 51 -0.22 -3.68 13.73
CA ILE A 51 0.53 -4.54 14.65
C ILE A 51 1.68 -5.26 13.93
N CYS A 52 1.39 -6.13 12.95
CA CYS A 52 2.40 -6.96 12.29
C CYS A 52 2.90 -6.43 10.94
N LYS A 53 2.35 -5.31 10.44
CA LYS A 53 2.65 -4.71 9.12
C LYS A 53 2.30 -5.57 7.90
N ASN A 54 1.79 -6.80 8.08
CA ASN A 54 1.24 -7.61 7.00
C ASN A 54 0.03 -6.93 6.34
N LYS A 55 -0.23 -7.23 5.07
CA LYS A 55 -1.36 -6.66 4.33
C LYS A 55 -2.69 -7.01 5.00
N ILE A 56 -3.56 -6.03 5.15
CA ILE A 56 -4.93 -6.20 5.62
C ILE A 56 -5.71 -6.93 4.53
N ASN A 57 -6.28 -8.09 4.86
CA ASN A 57 -7.13 -8.85 3.97
C ASN A 57 -8.24 -9.52 4.78
N HIS A 58 -9.47 -9.43 4.26
CA HIS A 58 -10.66 -10.08 4.80
C HIS A 58 -11.76 -10.08 3.75
N ILE A 59 -12.65 -11.08 3.77
CA ILE A 59 -13.67 -11.27 2.72
C ILE A 59 -14.65 -10.10 2.61
N VAL A 60 -15.01 -9.48 3.73
CA VAL A 60 -15.95 -8.34 3.81
C VAL A 60 -15.34 -6.98 3.40
N LEU A 61 -14.03 -6.95 3.17
CA LEU A 61 -13.30 -5.76 2.74
C LEU A 61 -12.86 -5.86 1.27
N LYS A 62 -13.21 -6.95 0.57
CA LYS A 62 -12.81 -7.17 -0.83
C LYS A 62 -13.28 -6.04 -1.75
N ASP A 63 -14.51 -5.55 -1.53
CA ASP A 63 -15.10 -4.39 -2.19
C ASP A 63 -14.18 -3.16 -2.19
N LEU A 64 -13.51 -2.91 -1.06
CA LEU A 64 -12.57 -1.80 -0.91
C LEU A 64 -11.15 -2.15 -1.33
N LEU A 65 -10.72 -3.40 -1.13
CA LEU A 65 -9.36 -3.86 -1.41
C LEU A 65 -9.09 -4.02 -2.90
N ASP A 66 -10.07 -4.46 -3.69
CA ASP A 66 -9.90 -4.72 -5.11
C ASP A 66 -9.49 -3.48 -5.93
N PRO A 67 -10.15 -2.30 -5.79
CA PRO A 67 -9.68 -1.09 -6.48
C PRO A 67 -8.30 -0.61 -5.97
N ILE A 68 -7.95 -0.88 -4.71
CA ILE A 68 -6.63 -0.55 -4.18
C ILE A 68 -5.55 -1.45 -4.78
N LYS A 69 -5.84 -2.75 -4.96
CA LYS A 69 -4.94 -3.70 -5.63
C LYS A 69 -4.72 -3.31 -7.08
N GLU A 70 -5.78 -2.93 -7.80
CA GLU A 70 -5.67 -2.46 -9.18
C GLU A 70 -4.75 -1.22 -9.27
N LEU A 71 -4.95 -0.25 -8.37
CA LEU A 71 -4.08 0.93 -8.30
C LEU A 71 -2.62 0.56 -7.97
N TYR A 72 -2.42 -0.38 -7.04
CA TYR A 72 -1.09 -0.87 -6.68
C TYR A 72 -0.37 -1.49 -7.88
N GLU A 73 -1.05 -2.34 -8.64
CA GLU A 73 -0.49 -2.96 -9.83
C GLU A 73 -0.23 -1.95 -10.96
N ASP A 74 -1.09 -0.95 -11.16
CA ASP A 74 -0.85 0.12 -12.15
C ASP A 74 0.39 0.95 -11.78
N VAL A 75 0.53 1.34 -10.52
CA VAL A 75 1.72 2.06 -10.02
C VAL A 75 2.97 1.19 -10.15
N ARG A 76 2.90 -0.07 -9.73
CA ARG A 76 4.02 -1.03 -9.79
C ARG A 76 4.51 -1.21 -11.23
N ARG A 77 3.59 -1.42 -12.19
CA ARG A 77 3.90 -1.60 -13.61
C ARG A 77 4.58 -0.37 -14.21
N LYS A 78 4.03 0.82 -13.96
CA LYS A 78 4.61 2.09 -14.42
C LYS A 78 5.98 2.36 -13.82
N ALA A 79 6.13 2.07 -12.52
CA ALA A 79 7.40 2.24 -11.81
C ALA A 79 8.49 1.36 -12.42
N LEU A 80 8.18 0.08 -12.64
CA LEU A 80 9.12 -0.87 -13.24
C LEU A 80 9.49 -0.47 -14.67
N MET A 81 8.51 -0.12 -15.51
CA MET A 81 8.75 0.36 -16.88
C MET A 81 9.67 1.58 -16.90
N ARG A 82 9.47 2.52 -15.97
CA ARG A 82 10.32 3.72 -15.84
C ARG A 82 11.75 3.36 -15.41
N LEU A 83 11.88 2.43 -14.46
CA LEU A 83 13.18 1.96 -13.98
C LEU A 83 13.99 1.28 -15.08
N GLU A 84 13.33 0.46 -15.91
CA GLU A 84 13.94 -0.18 -17.08
C GLU A 84 14.40 0.84 -18.11
N TYR A 85 13.54 1.84 -18.41
CA TYR A 85 13.86 2.91 -19.35
C TYR A 85 15.06 3.76 -18.91
N GLU A 86 15.20 4.02 -17.61
CA GLU A 86 16.35 4.74 -17.04
C GLU A 86 17.60 3.83 -16.90
N GLY A 87 17.52 2.53 -17.22
CA GLY A 87 18.65 1.60 -17.12
C GLY A 87 19.04 1.25 -15.67
N LEU A 88 18.24 1.65 -14.68
CA LEU A 88 18.53 1.50 -13.25
C LEU A 88 18.20 0.11 -12.67
N HIS A 89 17.68 -0.80 -13.51
CA HIS A 89 17.32 -2.17 -13.15
C HIS A 89 18.52 -3.03 -12.68
N LYS A 90 19.77 -2.59 -12.97
CA LYS A 90 21.02 -3.23 -12.50
C LYS A 90 21.73 -2.45 -11.39
N SER A 91 21.06 -1.46 -10.79
CA SER A 91 21.67 -0.67 -9.71
C SER A 91 22.08 -1.55 -8.53
N GLU A 92 23.14 -1.13 -7.83
CA GLU A 92 23.68 -1.83 -6.65
C GLU A 92 22.61 -2.05 -5.56
N ALA A 93 21.56 -1.23 -5.54
CA ALA A 93 20.41 -1.36 -4.64
C ALA A 93 19.51 -2.57 -4.93
N ILE A 94 19.68 -3.25 -6.08
CA ILE A 94 18.91 -4.43 -6.49
C ILE A 94 19.82 -5.66 -6.58
N THR A 95 21.08 -5.48 -7.01
CA THR A 95 22.02 -6.58 -7.25
C THR A 95 22.86 -6.96 -6.03
N THR A 96 23.03 -6.05 -5.05
CA THR A 96 23.87 -6.34 -3.88
C THR A 96 23.11 -7.20 -2.86
N PRO A 97 23.61 -8.39 -2.49
CA PRO A 97 22.98 -9.20 -1.46
C PRO A 97 23.04 -8.50 -0.10
N GLY A 98 21.92 -8.51 0.63
CA GLY A 98 21.79 -7.90 1.97
C GLY A 98 21.17 -6.50 1.99
N VAL A 99 20.94 -5.87 0.83
CA VAL A 99 20.20 -4.60 0.75
C VAL A 99 18.68 -4.83 0.73
N ARG A 100 17.92 -3.81 1.16
CA ARG A 100 16.47 -3.87 1.34
C ARG A 100 15.68 -4.34 0.11
N PHE A 101 16.18 -4.06 -1.10
CA PHE A 101 15.51 -4.37 -2.37
C PHE A 101 16.28 -5.39 -3.23
N TYR A 102 17.07 -6.27 -2.60
CA TYR A 102 17.76 -7.34 -3.31
C TYR A 102 16.78 -8.20 -4.13
N ASN A 103 17.02 -8.30 -5.44
CA ASN A 103 16.13 -8.95 -6.42
C ASN A 103 14.68 -8.42 -6.47
N ASP A 104 14.40 -7.22 -5.95
CA ASP A 104 13.08 -6.57 -6.04
C ASP A 104 13.16 -5.20 -6.76
N PRO A 105 13.30 -5.20 -8.10
CA PRO A 105 13.35 -3.96 -8.89
C PRO A 105 12.05 -3.16 -8.78
N ALA A 106 10.90 -3.83 -8.63
CA ALA A 106 9.61 -3.18 -8.50
C ALA A 106 9.50 -2.42 -7.17
N GLY A 107 9.89 -3.04 -6.06
CA GLY A 107 9.95 -2.39 -4.75
C GLY A 107 10.89 -1.18 -4.75
N TYR A 108 12.07 -1.31 -5.37
CA TYR A 108 13.01 -0.19 -5.55
C TYR A 108 12.38 0.95 -6.36
N ALA A 109 11.76 0.64 -7.50
CA ALA A 109 11.13 1.65 -8.35
C ALA A 109 9.99 2.38 -7.64
N MET A 110 9.13 1.67 -6.92
CA MET A 110 8.02 2.27 -6.16
C MET A 110 8.52 3.13 -4.99
N ASN A 111 9.67 2.79 -4.41
CA ASN A 111 10.29 3.60 -3.36
C ASN A 111 10.92 4.88 -3.92
N ARG A 112 11.62 4.75 -5.05
CA ARG A 112 12.35 5.83 -5.73
C ARG A 112 11.41 6.86 -6.38
N TYR A 113 10.42 6.41 -7.13
CA TYR A 113 9.53 7.30 -7.88
C TYR A 113 8.32 7.73 -7.04
N ALA A 114 7.90 8.98 -7.23
CA ALA A 114 6.69 9.53 -6.63
C ALA A 114 5.55 9.57 -7.66
N TYR A 115 4.51 8.79 -7.38
CA TYR A 115 3.30 8.74 -8.20
C TYR A 115 2.17 9.55 -7.59
N TYR A 116 1.35 10.15 -8.45
CA TYR A 116 0.22 11.00 -8.10
C TYR A 116 -0.98 10.64 -8.97
N VAL A 117 -2.18 10.82 -8.43
CA VAL A 117 -3.42 10.68 -9.21
C VAL A 117 -3.73 12.04 -9.85
N CYS A 118 -3.80 12.08 -11.19
CA CYS A 118 -4.16 13.29 -11.90
C CYS A 118 -5.63 13.66 -11.62
N TYR A 119 -5.89 14.89 -11.18
CA TYR A 119 -7.25 15.37 -10.92
C TYR A 119 -8.14 15.33 -12.17
N LYS A 120 -7.58 15.64 -13.35
CA LYS A 120 -8.35 15.72 -14.61
C LYS A 120 -8.68 14.35 -15.20
N CYS A 121 -7.69 13.48 -15.38
CA CYS A 121 -7.88 12.20 -16.07
C CYS A 121 -8.00 11.00 -15.12
N ARG A 122 -7.83 11.19 -13.80
CA ARG A 122 -7.80 10.15 -12.77
C ARG A 122 -6.77 9.03 -12.99
N LYS A 123 -5.82 9.24 -13.91
CA LYS A 123 -4.71 8.30 -14.17
C LYS A 123 -3.55 8.57 -13.23
N VAL A 124 -2.79 7.51 -12.95
CA VAL A 124 -1.54 7.58 -12.18
C VAL A 124 -0.42 8.13 -13.06
N CYS A 125 0.22 9.20 -12.62
CA CYS A 125 1.33 9.87 -13.30
C CYS A 125 2.57 9.95 -12.39
N CYS A 126 3.75 9.70 -12.94
CA CYS A 126 5.03 9.93 -12.26
C CYS A 126 5.37 11.42 -12.36
N LYS A 127 5.76 12.05 -11.24
CA LYS A 127 6.31 13.41 -11.25
C LYS A 127 7.83 13.31 -11.38
N LEU A 128 8.39 13.86 -12.45
CA LEU A 128 9.83 14.01 -12.63
C LEU A 128 10.24 15.32 -11.96
N TYR A 129 11.25 15.26 -11.09
CA TYR A 129 11.94 16.42 -10.54
C TYR A 129 13.19 16.69 -11.36
#